data_AF-A0ABD3JSX0-F1
#
_entry.id   AF-A0ABD3JSX0-F1
#
_cell.length_a   1.000
_cell.length_b   1.000
_cell.length_c   1.000
_cell.angle_alpha   90.00
_cell.angle_beta   90.00
_cell.angle_gamma   90.00
#
_symmetry.space_group_name_H-M   'P 1'
#
loop_
_entity.id
_entity.type
_entity.pdbx_description
1 polymer ?
#
loop_
_entity_poly.entity_id
_entity_poly.type
_entity_poly.pdbx_seq_one_letter_code
_entity_poly.pdbx_strand_id
1 'polypeptide(L)'
;MKMREVFTVVFVGLVILVCPSISRANDASTGASEATHVVVDQSGNGDFRRIQDAIDAVPSKNDRQVFISIKPGTYREKIVVPVNKRFITLSGTKASNTIITWSDSGDIFNSPTVSILASNFVGTDLTIQNTFGEGERAVALRVAGDQAAFYRCKILSYQDTLLDDAGRHYYKNCYIEGGTDFICGDAASLFEKCHVHSISKENGAITAQHRQSGTDNTGYVFLDCKITAANGAFLGRPWGEYSRVVFALSSLSATILPQGWEDWDDQKSHSTVYYGEYKCSGPGANRSERVDWSRSLTDSEAAPYLTKALIGGQDWLARKPTPLRRRSP
;
A
#
# COMPACT_ATOMS: atom_id res chain seq x y z
N MET A 1 -79.68 -62.36 24.34
CA MET A 1 -80.07 -61.84 25.67
C MET A 1 -79.24 -60.61 25.97
N LYS A 2 -79.92 -59.50 26.29
CA LYS A 2 -79.43 -58.17 26.76
C LYS A 2 -78.65 -57.28 25.77
N MET A 3 -79.46 -56.41 25.18
CA MET A 3 -79.22 -55.04 24.71
C MET A 3 -78.44 -54.20 25.74
N ARG A 4 -77.44 -53.44 25.31
CA ARG A 4 -76.90 -52.26 26.01
C ARG A 4 -76.47 -51.22 24.97
N GLU A 5 -77.14 -50.07 25.01
CA GLU A 5 -76.81 -48.83 24.32
C GLU A 5 -75.52 -48.23 24.91
N VAL A 6 -74.66 -47.63 24.08
CA VAL A 6 -73.75 -46.55 24.51
C VAL A 6 -73.58 -45.52 23.37
N PHE A 7 -74.05 -44.32 23.70
CA PHE A 7 -73.78 -42.95 23.23
C PHE A 7 -72.77 -42.67 22.11
N THR A 8 -73.28 -41.92 21.13
CA THR A 8 -72.60 -41.15 20.10
C THR A 8 -71.86 -39.93 20.69
N VAL A 9 -70.58 -39.75 20.34
CA VAL A 9 -69.84 -38.49 20.49
C VAL A 9 -69.37 -38.06 19.10
N VAL A 10 -69.89 -36.92 18.61
CA VAL A 10 -69.49 -36.32 17.33
C VAL A 10 -68.36 -35.34 17.59
N PHE A 11 -67.15 -35.64 17.10
CA PHE A 11 -66.05 -34.69 16.99
C PHE A 11 -66.13 -33.96 15.65
N VAL A 12 -66.38 -32.65 15.67
CA VAL A 12 -66.26 -31.79 14.49
C VAL A 12 -64.79 -31.37 14.36
N GLY A 13 -64.05 -32.02 13.46
CA GLY A 13 -62.69 -31.64 13.10
C GLY A 13 -62.68 -30.51 12.07
N LEU A 14 -62.12 -29.36 12.45
CA LEU A 14 -61.87 -28.22 11.56
C LEU A 14 -60.67 -28.57 10.65
N VAL A 15 -60.92 -28.80 9.36
CA VAL A 15 -59.87 -29.00 8.35
C VAL A 15 -59.36 -27.63 7.91
N ILE A 16 -58.17 -27.24 8.37
CA ILE A 16 -57.46 -26.06 7.86
C ILE A 16 -56.72 -26.47 6.58
N LEU A 17 -57.26 -26.04 5.44
CA LEU A 17 -56.60 -26.11 4.13
C LEU A 17 -55.42 -25.13 4.11
N VAL A 18 -54.21 -25.64 4.30
CA VAL A 18 -52.98 -24.87 4.06
C VAL A 18 -52.62 -25.02 2.58
N CYS A 19 -52.92 -24.01 1.78
CA CYS A 19 -52.40 -23.88 0.42
C CYS A 19 -50.87 -23.67 0.48
N PRO A 20 -50.04 -24.54 -0.11
CA PRO A 20 -48.62 -24.25 -0.24
C PRO A 20 -48.46 -23.21 -1.36
N SER A 21 -48.25 -21.95 -0.97
CA SER A 21 -47.77 -20.93 -1.89
C SER A 21 -46.42 -21.36 -2.42
N ILE A 22 -46.36 -21.81 -3.68
CA ILE A 22 -45.11 -22.02 -4.40
C ILE A 22 -44.54 -20.62 -4.68
N SER A 23 -43.76 -20.11 -3.75
CA SER A 23 -42.92 -18.95 -3.99
C SER A 23 -41.88 -19.35 -5.02
N ARG A 24 -42.03 -18.85 -6.27
CA ARG A 24 -40.91 -18.79 -7.21
C ARG A 24 -39.82 -17.98 -6.52
N ALA A 25 -38.74 -18.65 -6.13
CA ALA A 25 -37.50 -17.97 -5.80
C ALA A 25 -37.10 -17.19 -7.06
N ASN A 26 -37.23 -15.86 -7.01
CA ASN A 26 -36.43 -15.02 -7.88
C ASN A 26 -34.99 -15.34 -7.50
N ASP A 27 -34.27 -15.99 -8.42
CA ASP A 27 -32.82 -15.96 -8.43
C ASP A 27 -32.43 -14.49 -8.54
N ALA A 28 -32.31 -13.84 -7.40
CA ALA A 28 -31.66 -12.56 -7.29
C ALA A 28 -30.20 -12.84 -7.63
N SER A 29 -29.87 -12.71 -8.91
CA SER A 29 -28.48 -12.60 -9.35
C SER A 29 -27.86 -11.51 -8.48
N THR A 30 -27.05 -11.91 -7.50
CA THR A 30 -26.14 -11.00 -6.82
C THR A 30 -25.23 -10.46 -7.89
N GLY A 31 -25.62 -9.31 -8.47
CA GLY A 31 -24.86 -8.63 -9.48
C GLY A 31 -23.52 -8.27 -8.87
N ALA A 32 -22.50 -9.06 -9.19
CA ALA A 32 -21.13 -8.60 -9.09
C ALA A 32 -21.08 -7.31 -9.92
N SER A 33 -20.99 -6.17 -9.25
CA SER A 33 -20.82 -4.87 -9.91
C SER A 33 -19.66 -4.99 -10.89
N GLU A 34 -19.95 -4.98 -12.19
CA GLU A 34 -18.92 -5.04 -13.22
C GLU A 34 -17.94 -3.88 -13.01
N ALA A 35 -16.65 -4.20 -12.93
CA ALA A 35 -15.60 -3.19 -12.83
C ALA A 35 -15.55 -2.38 -14.12
N THR A 36 -15.52 -1.06 -14.03
CA THR A 36 -15.34 -0.18 -15.19
C THR A 36 -13.91 -0.33 -15.70
N HIS A 37 -13.72 -0.58 -17.00
CA HIS A 37 -12.41 -0.65 -17.62
C HIS A 37 -12.19 0.55 -18.54
N VAL A 38 -11.08 1.26 -18.34
CA VAL A 38 -10.66 2.43 -19.12
C VAL A 38 -9.25 2.19 -19.64
N VAL A 39 -8.97 2.57 -20.89
CA VAL A 39 -7.65 2.48 -21.52
C VAL A 39 -7.07 3.87 -21.77
N VAL A 40 -5.86 4.10 -21.28
CA VAL A 40 -5.06 5.30 -21.58
C VAL A 40 -3.98 4.94 -22.59
N ASP A 41 -3.93 5.66 -23.71
CA ASP A 41 -2.94 5.49 -24.77
C ASP A 41 -2.58 6.84 -25.42
N GLN A 42 -1.33 7.29 -25.26
CA GLN A 42 -0.85 8.56 -25.83
C GLN A 42 -0.97 8.63 -27.36
N SER A 43 -1.02 7.49 -28.05
CA SER A 43 -1.21 7.42 -29.51
C SER A 43 -2.65 7.69 -29.96
N GLY A 44 -3.60 7.74 -29.02
CA GLY A 44 -5.02 7.96 -29.30
C GLY A 44 -5.82 6.71 -29.63
N ASN A 45 -5.26 5.52 -29.45
CA ASN A 45 -5.95 4.23 -29.65
C ASN A 45 -6.66 3.71 -28.38
N GLY A 46 -6.75 4.53 -27.33
CA GLY A 46 -7.47 4.25 -26.07
C GLY A 46 -8.61 5.24 -25.84
N ASP A 47 -9.31 5.08 -24.72
CA ASP A 47 -10.41 5.97 -24.31
C ASP A 47 -9.90 7.39 -23.97
N PHE A 48 -8.69 7.49 -23.42
CA PHE A 48 -8.03 8.75 -23.10
C PHE A 48 -6.57 8.76 -23.57
N ARG A 49 -6.03 9.95 -23.85
CA ARG A 49 -4.59 10.12 -24.13
C ARG A 49 -3.76 10.40 -22.88
N ARG A 50 -4.40 10.91 -21.83
CA ARG A 50 -3.78 11.36 -20.58
C ARG A 50 -4.31 10.56 -19.41
N ILE A 51 -3.45 10.33 -18.42
CA ILE A 51 -3.82 9.58 -17.22
C ILE A 51 -4.77 10.40 -16.35
N GLN A 52 -4.51 11.71 -16.19
CA GLN A 52 -5.35 12.57 -15.36
C GLN A 52 -6.79 12.66 -15.92
N ASP A 53 -6.95 12.81 -17.23
CA ASP A 53 -8.28 12.87 -17.86
C ASP A 53 -9.12 11.61 -17.57
N ALA A 54 -8.48 10.43 -17.56
CA ALA A 54 -9.15 9.16 -17.23
C ALA A 54 -9.58 9.11 -15.75
N ILE A 55 -8.77 9.66 -14.84
CA ILE A 55 -9.12 9.77 -13.41
C ILE A 55 -10.26 10.78 -13.22
N ASP A 56 -10.22 11.90 -13.92
CA ASP A 56 -11.22 12.96 -13.83
C ASP A 56 -12.59 12.49 -14.33
N ALA A 57 -12.62 11.59 -15.32
CA ALA A 57 -13.84 10.97 -15.84
C ALA A 57 -14.52 9.99 -14.87
N VAL A 58 -13.82 9.48 -13.85
CA VAL A 58 -14.43 8.61 -12.83
C VAL A 58 -15.47 9.42 -12.04
N PRO A 59 -16.70 8.94 -11.78
CA PRO A 59 -17.68 9.72 -11.03
C PRO A 59 -17.20 10.10 -9.63
N SER A 60 -17.59 11.28 -9.15
CA SER A 60 -17.39 11.65 -7.75
C SER A 60 -18.14 10.70 -6.82
N LYS A 61 -17.56 10.42 -5.63
CA LYS A 61 -18.07 9.44 -4.65
C LYS A 61 -18.15 8.01 -5.20
N ASN A 62 -17.23 7.65 -6.09
CA ASN A 62 -17.15 6.32 -6.67
C ASN A 62 -17.02 5.24 -5.57
N ASP A 63 -17.87 4.22 -5.67
CA ASP A 63 -17.91 3.04 -4.80
C ASP A 63 -17.69 1.73 -5.57
N ARG A 64 -17.39 1.82 -6.87
CA ARG A 64 -17.15 0.69 -7.77
C ARG A 64 -15.69 0.61 -8.19
N GLN A 65 -15.25 -0.58 -8.55
CA GLN A 65 -13.89 -0.76 -9.08
C GLN A 65 -13.76 -0.12 -10.44
N VAL A 66 -12.74 0.74 -10.62
CA VAL A 66 -12.37 1.30 -11.91
C VAL A 66 -10.93 0.92 -12.22
N PHE A 67 -10.76 0.14 -13.28
CA PHE A 67 -9.46 -0.30 -13.76
C PHE A 67 -9.01 0.58 -14.93
N ILE A 68 -7.96 1.36 -14.74
CA ILE A 68 -7.36 2.22 -15.76
C ILE A 68 -6.09 1.53 -16.26
N SER A 69 -6.16 0.94 -17.44
CA SER A 69 -5.03 0.33 -18.14
C SER A 69 -4.23 1.37 -18.91
N ILE A 70 -2.95 1.53 -18.56
CA ILE A 70 -2.07 2.52 -19.15
C ILE A 70 -1.12 1.81 -20.12
N LYS A 71 -1.20 2.16 -21.40
CA LYS A 71 -0.31 1.61 -22.43
C LYS A 71 1.14 2.05 -22.22
N PRO A 72 2.13 1.30 -22.74
CA PRO A 72 3.53 1.70 -22.66
C PRO A 72 3.76 3.12 -23.20
N GLY A 73 4.58 3.89 -22.50
CA GLY A 73 4.84 5.29 -22.80
C GLY A 73 5.46 6.03 -21.61
N THR A 74 5.96 7.23 -21.87
CA THR A 74 6.41 8.18 -20.85
C THR A 74 5.39 9.30 -20.74
N TYR A 75 4.66 9.30 -19.64
CA TYR A 75 3.60 10.24 -19.31
C TYR A 75 4.19 11.36 -18.45
N ARG A 76 4.50 12.49 -19.08
CA ARG A 76 4.97 13.69 -18.36
C ARG A 76 3.78 14.46 -17.81
N GLU A 77 3.26 14.02 -16.67
CA GLU A 77 2.04 14.52 -16.04
C GLU A 77 2.19 14.57 -14.51
N LYS A 78 1.60 15.59 -13.87
CA LYS A 78 1.30 15.52 -12.44
C LYS A 78 -0.06 14.86 -12.26
N ILE A 79 -0.11 13.81 -11.44
CA ILE A 79 -1.31 13.02 -11.22
C ILE A 79 -1.82 13.23 -9.80
N VAL A 80 -3.11 13.47 -9.66
CA VAL A 80 -3.82 13.47 -8.38
C VAL A 80 -5.00 12.52 -8.50
N VAL A 81 -5.07 11.53 -7.60
CA VAL A 81 -6.26 10.71 -7.38
C VAL A 81 -6.98 11.28 -6.15
N PRO A 82 -7.99 12.15 -6.34
CA PRO A 82 -8.56 12.92 -5.24
C PRO A 82 -9.44 12.05 -4.34
N VAL A 83 -9.61 12.48 -3.08
CA VAL A 83 -10.28 11.73 -2.00
C VAL A 83 -11.66 11.15 -2.37
N ASN A 84 -12.38 11.78 -3.29
CA ASN A 84 -13.72 11.40 -3.73
C ASN A 84 -13.73 10.39 -4.91
N LYS A 85 -12.57 9.87 -5.34
CA LYS A 85 -12.42 8.91 -6.46
C LYS A 85 -11.82 7.58 -5.98
N ARG A 86 -12.46 6.96 -4.99
CA ARG A 86 -12.01 5.69 -4.38
C ARG A 86 -12.04 4.53 -5.39
N PHE A 87 -11.39 3.42 -5.04
CA PHE A 87 -11.43 2.16 -5.82
C PHE A 87 -10.89 2.26 -7.26
N ILE A 88 -9.94 3.17 -7.49
CA ILE A 88 -9.21 3.26 -8.76
C ILE A 88 -7.99 2.34 -8.72
N THR A 89 -7.82 1.57 -9.78
CA THR A 89 -6.58 0.85 -10.08
C THR A 89 -5.91 1.50 -11.29
N LEU A 90 -4.65 1.95 -11.14
CA LEU A 90 -3.78 2.28 -12.27
C LEU A 90 -2.89 1.07 -12.57
N SER A 91 -3.01 0.53 -13.78
CA SER A 91 -2.25 -0.64 -14.22
C SER A 91 -1.45 -0.33 -15.46
N GLY A 92 -0.13 -0.32 -15.33
CA GLY A 92 0.77 -0.33 -16.48
C GLY A 92 0.85 -1.72 -17.12
N THR A 93 1.66 -1.83 -18.17
CA THR A 93 1.95 -3.14 -18.78
C THR A 93 3.18 -3.78 -18.13
N LYS A 94 4.25 -2.98 -17.91
CA LYS A 94 5.45 -3.31 -17.15
C LYS A 94 6.03 -2.02 -16.58
N ALA A 95 6.62 -2.08 -15.38
CA ALA A 95 7.22 -0.89 -14.80
C ALA A 95 8.33 -0.29 -15.69
N SER A 96 9.07 -1.10 -16.46
CA SER A 96 10.15 -0.64 -17.33
C SER A 96 9.68 0.16 -18.56
N ASN A 97 8.39 0.15 -18.91
CA ASN A 97 7.91 0.79 -20.13
C ASN A 97 6.63 1.61 -19.96
N THR A 98 6.05 1.69 -18.76
CA THR A 98 4.97 2.63 -18.44
C THR A 98 5.45 3.54 -17.31
N ILE A 99 5.84 4.77 -17.67
CA ILE A 99 6.56 5.71 -16.78
C ILE A 99 5.69 6.96 -16.60
N ILE A 100 5.41 7.34 -15.35
CA ILE A 100 4.82 8.64 -14.99
C ILE A 100 5.94 9.49 -14.42
N THR A 101 6.19 10.66 -15.02
CA THR A 101 7.36 11.48 -14.69
C THR A 101 7.01 12.95 -14.52
N TRP A 102 7.63 13.57 -13.53
CA TRP A 102 7.72 15.03 -13.39
C TRP A 102 9.07 15.41 -12.80
N SER A 103 9.29 16.70 -12.50
CA SER A 103 10.58 17.22 -12.04
C SER A 103 10.45 18.45 -11.11
N ASP A 104 9.39 18.52 -10.30
CA ASP A 104 9.19 19.59 -9.32
C ASP A 104 9.97 19.29 -8.04
N SER A 105 10.31 20.34 -7.28
CA SER A 105 10.98 20.25 -5.99
C SER A 105 10.43 21.26 -4.99
N GLY A 106 10.97 21.24 -3.78
CA GLY A 106 10.70 22.24 -2.74
C GLY A 106 9.66 21.74 -1.74
N ASP A 107 8.48 22.35 -1.72
CA ASP A 107 7.44 21.97 -0.77
C ASP A 107 7.02 20.50 -0.95
N ILE A 108 7.01 19.74 0.15
CA ILE A 108 6.84 18.28 0.13
C ILE A 108 5.42 17.86 -0.31
N PHE A 109 4.44 18.77 -0.18
CA PHE A 109 3.06 18.51 -0.59
C PHE A 109 2.76 18.96 -2.02
N ASN A 110 3.58 19.84 -2.58
CA ASN A 110 3.44 20.35 -3.95
C ASN A 110 4.42 19.69 -4.94
N SER A 111 5.59 19.21 -4.53
CA SER A 111 6.55 18.50 -5.38
C SER A 111 6.14 17.10 -5.90
N PRO A 112 5.14 16.37 -5.34
CA PRO A 112 4.81 15.03 -5.81
C PRO A 112 4.50 14.94 -7.32
N THR A 113 5.11 13.97 -8.00
CA THR A 113 4.70 13.58 -9.37
C THR A 113 3.32 12.93 -9.37
N VAL A 114 3.07 12.04 -8.40
CA VAL A 114 1.77 11.39 -8.19
C VAL A 114 1.34 11.56 -6.74
N SER A 115 0.11 12.04 -6.51
CA SER A 115 -0.54 12.09 -5.21
C SER A 115 -1.77 11.18 -5.18
N ILE A 116 -1.72 10.15 -4.34
CA ILE A 116 -2.83 9.23 -4.09
C ILE A 116 -3.51 9.63 -2.79
N LEU A 117 -4.64 10.34 -2.91
CA LEU A 117 -5.43 10.80 -1.76
C LEU A 117 -6.68 9.94 -1.54
N ALA A 118 -7.11 9.19 -2.56
CA ALA A 118 -8.26 8.30 -2.48
C ALA A 118 -7.95 6.99 -1.77
N SER A 119 -8.89 6.53 -0.96
CA SER A 119 -8.80 5.20 -0.34
C SER A 119 -9.04 4.06 -1.34
N ASN A 120 -8.57 2.87 -0.99
CA ASN A 120 -8.74 1.64 -1.79
C ASN A 120 -8.09 1.76 -3.18
N PHE A 121 -6.96 2.45 -3.27
CA PHE A 121 -6.21 2.61 -4.51
C PHE A 121 -5.31 1.40 -4.79
N VAL A 122 -5.13 1.04 -6.06
CA VAL A 122 -4.11 0.07 -6.48
C VAL A 122 -3.24 0.62 -7.60
N GLY A 123 -1.92 0.59 -7.43
CA GLY A 123 -0.95 0.80 -8.51
C GLY A 123 -0.26 -0.51 -8.86
N THR A 124 -0.16 -0.86 -10.15
CA THR A 124 0.59 -2.06 -10.55
C THR A 124 1.37 -1.87 -11.84
N ASP A 125 2.59 -2.40 -11.88
CA ASP A 125 3.43 -2.46 -13.08
C ASP A 125 3.73 -1.09 -13.71
N LEU A 126 3.99 -0.07 -12.87
CA LEU A 126 4.29 1.31 -13.28
C LEU A 126 5.61 1.80 -12.68
N THR A 127 6.31 2.68 -13.39
CA THR A 127 7.34 3.54 -12.80
C THR A 127 6.71 4.90 -12.49
N ILE A 128 6.92 5.39 -11.27
CA ILE A 128 6.59 6.74 -10.83
C ILE A 128 7.90 7.40 -10.46
N GLN A 129 8.27 8.48 -11.13
CA GLN A 129 9.56 9.11 -10.92
C GLN A 129 9.48 10.63 -10.85
N ASN A 130 10.31 11.22 -9.99
CA ASN A 130 10.61 12.64 -9.99
C ASN A 130 12.09 12.82 -10.35
N THR A 131 12.35 13.49 -11.48
CA THR A 131 13.68 13.64 -12.07
C THR A 131 14.36 14.96 -11.72
N PHE A 132 13.92 15.66 -10.67
CA PHE A 132 14.58 16.90 -10.22
C PHE A 132 16.07 16.67 -9.88
N GLY A 133 16.37 15.60 -9.13
CA GLY A 133 17.73 15.26 -8.71
C GLY A 133 18.05 15.70 -7.28
N GLU A 134 19.32 16.01 -7.04
CA GLU A 134 19.84 16.38 -5.72
C GLU A 134 19.60 17.86 -5.40
N GLY A 135 19.51 18.20 -4.10
CA GLY A 135 19.54 19.59 -3.61
C GLY A 135 18.26 20.06 -2.91
N GLU A 136 17.11 19.47 -3.24
CA GLU A 136 15.82 19.79 -2.61
C GLU A 136 14.94 18.54 -2.53
N ARG A 137 13.88 18.61 -1.72
CA ARG A 137 12.85 17.56 -1.65
C ARG A 137 12.15 17.44 -2.99
N ALA A 138 12.06 16.23 -3.53
CA ALA A 138 11.50 15.97 -4.84
C ALA A 138 10.67 14.69 -4.80
N VAL A 139 9.43 14.80 -4.35
CA VAL A 139 8.60 13.60 -4.12
C VAL A 139 8.21 12.97 -5.46
N ALA A 140 8.42 11.67 -5.62
CA ALA A 140 7.88 10.91 -6.75
C ALA A 140 6.44 10.50 -6.47
N LEU A 141 6.20 9.91 -5.31
CA LEU A 141 4.90 9.41 -4.90
C LEU A 141 4.54 9.90 -3.50
N ARG A 142 3.40 10.58 -3.39
CA ARG A 142 2.72 10.85 -2.11
C ARG A 142 1.53 9.92 -1.96
N VAL A 143 1.38 9.27 -0.82
CA VAL A 143 0.22 8.42 -0.51
C VAL A 143 -0.38 8.83 0.83
N ALA A 144 -1.60 9.35 0.80
CA ALA A 144 -2.37 9.76 2.00
C ALA A 144 -3.74 9.06 2.09
N GLY A 145 -4.10 8.29 1.06
CA GLY A 145 -5.36 7.57 0.98
C GLY A 145 -5.28 6.20 1.65
N ASP A 146 -6.15 5.95 2.63
CA ASP A 146 -6.15 4.67 3.36
C ASP A 146 -6.39 3.44 2.46
N GLN A 147 -5.75 2.31 2.76
CA GLN A 147 -5.87 1.06 2.01
C GLN A 147 -5.35 1.16 0.57
N ALA A 148 -4.17 1.74 0.38
CA ALA A 148 -3.50 1.80 -0.93
C ALA A 148 -2.48 0.66 -1.08
N ALA A 149 -2.49 -0.01 -2.24
CA ALA A 149 -1.54 -1.08 -2.53
C ALA A 149 -0.76 -0.85 -3.83
N PHE A 150 0.53 -1.19 -3.82
CA PHE A 150 1.42 -1.07 -4.96
C PHE A 150 2.10 -2.41 -5.24
N TYR A 151 2.04 -2.88 -6.49
CA TYR A 151 2.58 -4.16 -6.91
C TYR A 151 3.53 -4.01 -8.08
N ARG A 152 4.77 -4.50 -7.94
CA ARG A 152 5.76 -4.47 -9.03
C ARG A 152 5.98 -3.08 -9.61
N CYS A 153 5.87 -2.05 -8.78
CA CYS A 153 6.11 -0.66 -9.16
C CYS A 153 7.58 -0.28 -8.94
N LYS A 154 8.03 0.74 -9.66
CA LYS A 154 9.27 1.45 -9.37
C LYS A 154 8.93 2.86 -8.88
N ILE A 155 9.54 3.29 -7.78
CA ILE A 155 9.33 4.64 -7.21
C ILE A 155 10.71 5.29 -7.08
N LEU A 156 10.98 6.32 -7.89
CA LEU A 156 12.33 6.80 -8.15
C LEU A 156 12.43 8.32 -7.93
N SER A 157 13.33 8.74 -7.05
CA SER A 157 13.79 10.13 -6.96
C SER A 157 15.09 10.19 -6.12
N TYR A 158 15.36 11.33 -5.48
CA TYR A 158 16.50 11.50 -4.58
C TYR A 158 16.07 11.75 -3.13
N GLN A 159 15.70 12.98 -2.78
CA GLN A 159 15.24 13.31 -1.43
C GLN A 159 13.72 13.21 -1.34
N ASP A 160 13.23 12.53 -0.30
CA ASP A 160 11.80 12.31 -0.03
C ASP A 160 11.06 11.57 -1.18
N THR A 161 11.72 10.61 -1.84
CA THR A 161 11.16 9.87 -3.01
C THR A 161 9.72 9.39 -2.79
N LEU A 162 9.46 8.74 -1.66
CA LEU A 162 8.16 8.26 -1.24
C LEU A 162 7.74 8.99 0.04
N LEU A 163 6.81 9.94 -0.11
CA LEU A 163 6.06 10.50 1.01
C LEU A 163 4.88 9.57 1.31
N ASP A 164 5.13 8.62 2.19
CA ASP A 164 4.16 7.68 2.74
C ASP A 164 3.38 8.35 3.90
N ASP A 165 2.59 9.36 3.51
CA ASP A 165 2.03 10.43 4.35
C ASP A 165 1.16 9.89 5.50
N ALA A 166 0.06 9.21 5.17
CA ALA A 166 -0.94 8.76 6.14
C ALA A 166 -1.81 7.62 5.59
N GLY A 167 -2.31 6.76 6.48
CA GLY A 167 -3.18 5.63 6.12
C GLY A 167 -2.48 4.28 6.22
N ARG A 168 -3.13 3.22 5.73
CA ARG A 168 -2.60 1.85 5.72
C ARG A 168 -2.18 1.44 4.33
N HIS A 169 -0.91 1.14 4.10
CA HIS A 169 -0.39 0.87 2.77
C HIS A 169 0.37 -0.45 2.65
N TYR A 170 0.38 -1.00 1.44
CA TYR A 170 1.06 -2.25 1.13
C TYR A 170 1.87 -2.14 -0.16
N TYR A 171 3.18 -2.34 -0.07
CA TYR A 171 4.07 -2.34 -1.22
C TYR A 171 4.63 -3.75 -1.39
N LYS A 172 4.40 -4.38 -2.54
CA LYS A 172 4.85 -5.75 -2.80
C LYS A 172 5.66 -5.88 -4.07
N ASN A 173 6.84 -6.48 -3.97
CA ASN A 173 7.75 -6.66 -5.09
C ASN A 173 8.10 -5.33 -5.80
N CYS A 174 8.12 -4.22 -5.07
CA CYS A 174 8.45 -2.90 -5.61
C CYS A 174 9.96 -2.65 -5.54
N TYR A 175 10.42 -1.75 -6.41
CA TYR A 175 11.75 -1.17 -6.31
C TYR A 175 11.62 0.30 -5.91
N ILE A 176 12.36 0.73 -4.89
CA ILE A 176 12.31 2.09 -4.35
C ILE A 176 13.74 2.59 -4.21
N GLU A 177 14.02 3.78 -4.72
CA GLU A 177 15.36 4.38 -4.60
C GLU A 177 15.34 5.86 -4.20
N GLY A 178 16.40 6.28 -3.53
CA GLY A 178 16.66 7.68 -3.21
C GLY A 178 17.94 7.87 -2.41
N GLY A 179 18.24 9.12 -2.03
CA GLY A 179 19.43 9.50 -1.27
C GLY A 179 19.10 9.75 0.20
N THR A 180 18.27 10.75 0.45
CA THR A 180 17.99 11.29 1.80
C THR A 180 16.53 11.12 2.14
N ASP A 181 16.25 10.52 3.30
CA ASP A 181 14.89 10.37 3.86
C ASP A 181 13.86 9.82 2.86
N PHE A 182 14.32 8.96 1.95
CA PHE A 182 13.59 8.74 0.71
C PHE A 182 12.32 7.87 0.88
N ILE A 183 12.07 7.35 2.08
CA ILE A 183 10.78 6.85 2.54
C ILE A 183 10.42 7.59 3.84
N CYS A 184 9.51 8.56 3.77
CA CYS A 184 9.17 9.44 4.90
C CYS A 184 7.66 9.59 5.09
N GLY A 185 7.22 10.07 6.25
CA GLY A 185 5.79 10.23 6.59
C GLY A 185 5.35 9.41 7.81
N ASP A 186 4.04 9.29 8.03
CA ASP A 186 3.44 8.64 9.20
C ASP A 186 2.41 7.55 8.83
N ALA A 187 2.52 6.93 7.66
CA ALA A 187 1.66 5.80 7.33
C ALA A 187 1.96 4.54 8.18
N ALA A 188 0.97 3.66 8.27
CA ALA A 188 1.15 2.27 8.67
C ALA A 188 1.41 1.44 7.41
N SER A 189 2.67 1.05 7.17
CA SER A 189 3.06 0.48 5.88
C SER A 189 3.86 -0.81 5.99
N LEU A 190 3.49 -1.76 5.14
CA LEU A 190 4.21 -3.01 4.94
C LEU A 190 4.85 -3.04 3.55
N PHE A 191 6.16 -3.07 3.51
CA PHE A 191 6.98 -3.34 2.33
C PHE A 191 7.35 -4.82 2.35
N GLU A 192 6.79 -5.62 1.45
CA GLU A 192 7.01 -7.07 1.37
C GLU A 192 7.76 -7.40 0.07
N LYS A 193 8.94 -8.04 0.18
CA LYS A 193 9.75 -8.44 -0.98
C LYS A 193 10.16 -7.29 -1.90
N CYS A 194 10.30 -6.11 -1.33
CA CYS A 194 10.77 -4.94 -2.06
C CYS A 194 12.31 -4.94 -2.15
N HIS A 195 12.83 -4.30 -3.20
CA HIS A 195 14.23 -3.90 -3.25
C HIS A 195 14.30 -2.40 -2.97
N VAL A 196 14.92 -2.06 -1.86
CA VAL A 196 15.15 -0.69 -1.42
C VAL A 196 16.63 -0.36 -1.65
N HIS A 197 16.90 0.66 -2.45
CA HIS A 197 18.25 0.99 -2.90
C HIS A 197 18.59 2.46 -2.64
N SER A 198 19.55 2.73 -1.76
CA SER A 198 20.08 4.08 -1.62
C SER A 198 21.04 4.37 -2.76
N ILE A 199 20.81 5.49 -3.46
CA ILE A 199 21.65 6.01 -4.54
C ILE A 199 22.51 7.20 -4.09
N SER A 200 22.60 7.45 -2.78
CA SER A 200 23.42 8.55 -2.24
C SER A 200 24.88 8.41 -2.67
N LYS A 201 25.50 9.53 -3.06
CA LYS A 201 26.93 9.63 -3.36
C LYS A 201 27.80 9.63 -2.10
N GLU A 202 27.21 9.97 -0.97
CA GLU A 202 27.84 9.97 0.36
C GLU A 202 27.13 8.94 1.24
N ASN A 203 26.74 9.34 2.46
CA ASN A 203 25.84 8.57 3.30
C ASN A 203 24.39 8.96 3.01
N GLY A 204 23.54 7.97 2.76
CA GLY A 204 22.09 8.15 2.62
C GLY A 204 21.32 7.81 3.91
N ALA A 205 20.03 8.14 3.93
CA ALA A 205 19.10 7.70 4.96
C ALA A 205 17.85 7.10 4.29
N ILE A 206 17.54 5.84 4.61
CA ILE A 206 16.45 5.12 3.95
C ILE A 206 15.09 5.61 4.45
N THR A 207 14.89 5.70 5.76
CA THR A 207 13.59 6.08 6.33
C THR A 207 13.65 7.29 7.23
N ALA A 208 12.63 8.13 7.16
CA ALA A 208 12.33 9.18 8.13
C ALA A 208 10.86 9.09 8.57
N GLN A 209 10.57 8.20 9.51
CA GLN A 209 9.20 7.94 9.97
C GLN A 209 8.77 8.98 11.03
N HIS A 210 7.52 9.46 10.94
CA HIS A 210 7.03 10.65 11.63
C HIS A 210 5.94 10.38 12.68
N ARG A 211 5.94 9.19 13.29
CA ARG A 211 4.99 8.86 14.37
C ARG A 211 5.19 9.77 15.57
N GLN A 212 4.12 10.45 15.99
CA GLN A 212 4.16 11.46 17.04
C GLN A 212 3.66 10.97 18.41
N SER A 213 2.91 9.86 18.47
CA SER A 213 2.43 9.31 19.75
C SER A 213 2.67 7.81 19.89
N GLY A 214 2.94 7.39 21.13
CA GLY A 214 3.07 5.97 21.51
C GLY A 214 1.78 5.16 21.35
N THR A 215 0.62 5.81 21.21
CA THR A 215 -0.68 5.16 20.98
C THR A 215 -1.02 4.96 19.50
N ASP A 216 -0.35 5.66 18.59
CA ASP A 216 -0.66 5.58 17.16
C ASP A 216 -0.22 4.22 16.62
N ASN A 217 -0.99 3.61 15.72
CA ASN A 217 -0.61 2.32 15.14
C ASN A 217 0.06 2.47 13.76
N THR A 218 0.90 3.48 13.60
CA THR A 218 1.65 3.79 12.38
C THR A 218 3.10 3.29 12.45
N GLY A 219 3.81 3.27 11.32
CA GLY A 219 5.19 2.77 11.27
C GLY A 219 5.46 1.95 10.02
N TYR A 220 6.75 1.73 9.75
CA TYR A 220 7.22 1.03 8.56
C TYR A 220 7.75 -0.36 8.90
N VAL A 221 7.31 -1.36 8.14
CA VAL A 221 7.82 -2.73 8.23
C VAL A 221 8.36 -3.15 6.87
N PHE A 222 9.64 -3.52 6.83
CA PHE A 222 10.30 -4.12 5.68
C PHE A 222 10.45 -5.62 5.94
N LEU A 223 9.63 -6.42 5.26
CA LEU A 223 9.55 -7.86 5.42
C LEU A 223 10.09 -8.57 4.17
N ASP A 224 11.10 -9.43 4.35
CA ASP A 224 11.72 -10.18 3.26
C ASP A 224 12.24 -9.26 2.13
N CYS A 225 12.74 -8.07 2.50
CA CYS A 225 13.22 -7.07 1.56
C CYS A 225 14.73 -7.21 1.30
N LYS A 226 15.16 -6.72 0.14
CA LYS A 226 16.57 -6.51 -0.18
C LYS A 226 16.91 -5.05 0.05
N ILE A 227 17.77 -4.76 1.02
CA ILE A 227 18.20 -3.41 1.37
C ILE A 227 19.64 -3.22 0.92
N THR A 228 19.87 -2.21 0.09
CA THR A 228 21.17 -1.95 -0.53
C THR A 228 21.47 -0.47 -0.59
N ALA A 229 22.75 -0.14 -0.74
CA ALA A 229 23.20 1.23 -0.97
C ALA A 229 24.40 1.24 -1.93
N ALA A 230 24.50 2.29 -2.76
CA ALA A 230 25.63 2.53 -3.64
C ALA A 230 26.89 2.89 -2.85
N ASN A 231 26.75 3.76 -1.85
CA ASN A 231 27.76 4.10 -0.84
C ASN A 231 27.17 3.81 0.56
N GLY A 232 27.52 4.56 1.60
CA GLY A 232 26.95 4.33 2.93
C GLY A 232 25.46 4.64 3.00
N ALA A 233 24.71 3.91 3.84
CA ALA A 233 23.36 4.31 4.21
C ALA A 233 22.99 3.91 5.65
N PHE A 234 22.29 4.80 6.33
CA PHE A 234 21.52 4.49 7.52
C PHE A 234 20.17 3.86 7.13
N LEU A 235 19.74 2.87 7.91
CA LEU A 235 18.42 2.27 7.84
C LEU A 235 17.32 3.30 8.10
N GLY A 236 17.59 4.31 8.92
CA GLY A 236 16.65 5.41 9.15
C GLY A 236 17.05 6.36 10.27
N ARG A 237 16.25 7.41 10.41
CA ARG A 237 16.37 8.46 11.43
C ARG A 237 15.01 9.04 11.85
N PRO A 238 14.80 9.40 13.13
CA PRO A 238 13.47 9.56 13.72
C PRO A 238 12.84 10.94 13.51
N TRP A 239 12.10 11.14 12.41
CA TRP A 239 11.44 12.43 12.16
C TRP A 239 10.38 12.73 13.23
N GLY A 240 9.67 11.70 13.72
CA GLY A 240 8.73 11.80 14.83
C GLY A 240 9.29 11.24 16.14
N GLU A 241 8.84 11.79 17.27
CA GLU A 241 9.32 11.39 18.61
C GLU A 241 9.08 9.91 18.93
N TYR A 242 8.07 9.28 18.35
CA TYR A 242 7.72 7.86 18.52
C TYR A 242 7.97 7.03 17.26
N SER A 243 8.90 7.50 16.42
CA SER A 243 9.23 6.89 15.14
C SER A 243 9.39 5.38 15.23
N ARG A 244 8.76 4.64 14.31
CA ARG A 244 8.72 3.17 14.34
C ARG A 244 9.08 2.58 12.99
N VAL A 245 10.19 1.85 12.95
CA VAL A 245 10.71 1.18 11.76
C VAL A 245 11.23 -0.20 12.13
N VAL A 246 10.81 -1.22 11.39
CA VAL A 246 11.22 -2.62 11.60
C VAL A 246 11.71 -3.22 10.29
N PHE A 247 12.93 -3.75 10.29
CA PHE A 247 13.44 -4.63 9.24
C PHE A 247 13.38 -6.08 9.74
N ALA A 248 12.65 -6.93 9.04
CA ALA A 248 12.45 -8.32 9.41
C ALA A 248 12.75 -9.26 8.24
N LEU A 249 13.53 -10.30 8.49
CA LEU A 249 13.90 -11.33 7.50
C LEU A 249 14.50 -10.73 6.20
N SER A 250 15.07 -9.53 6.30
CA SER A 250 15.55 -8.76 5.17
C SER A 250 17.07 -8.92 5.00
N SER A 251 17.56 -8.89 3.77
CA SER A 251 19.00 -8.94 3.48
C SER A 251 19.57 -7.52 3.42
N LEU A 252 20.61 -7.23 4.20
CA LEU A 252 21.31 -5.94 4.27
C LEU A 252 22.69 -6.07 3.60
N SER A 253 22.98 -5.23 2.60
CA SER A 253 24.32 -5.22 1.95
C SER A 253 25.41 -4.65 2.87
N ALA A 254 26.67 -4.89 2.51
CA ALA A 254 27.85 -4.43 3.27
C ALA A 254 27.95 -2.90 3.36
N THR A 255 27.17 -2.19 2.54
CA THR A 255 27.12 -0.74 2.46
C THR A 255 26.15 -0.10 3.45
N ILE A 256 25.38 -0.89 4.19
CA ILE A 256 24.65 -0.38 5.36
C ILE A 256 25.65 -0.08 6.47
N LEU A 257 25.59 1.13 7.02
CA LEU A 257 26.55 1.61 7.99
C LEU A 257 26.48 0.79 9.29
N PRO A 258 27.62 0.52 9.98
CA PRO A 258 27.64 -0.30 11.19
C PRO A 258 26.73 0.23 12.31
N GLN A 259 26.62 1.55 12.45
CA GLN A 259 25.71 2.23 13.38
C GLN A 259 24.25 1.87 13.13
N GLY A 260 23.90 1.57 11.87
CA GLY A 260 22.57 1.20 11.40
C GLY A 260 21.60 2.38 11.34
N TRP A 261 21.55 3.22 12.37
CA TRP A 261 20.58 4.29 12.52
C TRP A 261 21.27 5.60 12.92
N GLU A 262 20.65 6.72 12.57
CA GLU A 262 21.11 8.09 12.87
C GLU A 262 20.00 8.85 13.61
N ASP A 263 20.34 9.84 14.42
CA ASP A 263 19.42 10.62 15.25
C ASP A 263 19.53 12.14 15.07
N TRP A 264 20.28 12.61 14.05
CA TRP A 264 20.64 14.03 13.87
C TRP A 264 21.30 14.66 15.10
N ASP A 265 22.00 13.87 15.92
CA ASP A 265 22.53 14.31 17.21
C ASP A 265 21.43 14.77 18.22
N ASP A 266 20.15 14.37 18.04
CA ASP A 266 19.05 14.62 18.98
C ASP A 266 18.61 13.35 19.74
N GLN A 267 19.06 13.27 20.99
CA GLN A 267 18.83 12.12 21.86
C GLN A 267 17.42 12.04 22.47
N LYS A 268 16.56 13.05 22.29
CA LYS A 268 15.24 13.10 22.94
C LYS A 268 14.37 11.89 22.64
N SER A 269 14.50 11.33 21.43
CA SER A 269 13.64 10.27 20.92
C SER A 269 14.15 8.86 21.26
N HIS A 270 15.37 8.70 21.80
CA HIS A 270 16.00 7.38 22.01
C HIS A 270 15.20 6.45 22.92
N SER A 271 14.47 7.02 23.89
CA SER A 271 13.65 6.24 24.82
C SER A 271 12.27 5.85 24.27
N THR A 272 11.82 6.51 23.19
CA THR A 272 10.46 6.40 22.65
C THR A 272 10.40 5.76 21.27
N VAL A 273 11.48 5.83 20.48
CA VAL A 273 11.55 5.21 19.14
C VAL A 273 11.54 3.68 19.21
N TYR A 274 11.05 3.07 18.14
CA TYR A 274 11.03 1.62 17.98
C TYR A 274 11.73 1.23 16.67
N TYR A 275 13.07 1.18 16.72
CA TYR A 275 13.92 0.81 15.58
C TYR A 275 14.44 -0.61 15.77
N GLY A 276 13.83 -1.55 15.05
CA GLY A 276 14.02 -2.98 15.26
C GLY A 276 14.59 -3.71 14.05
N GLU A 277 15.51 -4.63 14.28
CA GLU A 277 15.94 -5.63 13.30
C GLU A 277 15.61 -7.03 13.83
N TYR A 278 15.02 -7.88 12.98
CA TYR A 278 14.68 -9.26 13.30
C TYR A 278 15.20 -10.22 12.23
N LYS A 279 16.14 -11.09 12.60
CA LYS A 279 16.72 -12.12 11.72
C LYS A 279 17.09 -11.59 10.33
N CYS A 280 17.61 -10.36 10.27
CA CYS A 280 18.21 -9.80 9.07
C CYS A 280 19.48 -10.59 8.73
N SER A 281 19.80 -10.66 7.43
CA SER A 281 20.95 -11.42 6.92
C SER A 281 21.83 -10.56 6.02
N GLY A 282 22.98 -11.10 5.61
CA GLY A 282 23.94 -10.39 4.77
C GLY A 282 24.96 -9.58 5.57
N PRO A 283 26.02 -9.08 4.89
CA PRO A 283 27.16 -8.45 5.57
C PRO A 283 26.81 -7.17 6.33
N GLY A 284 25.76 -6.42 5.93
CA GLY A 284 25.30 -5.24 6.66
C GLY A 284 24.45 -5.53 7.89
N ALA A 285 24.12 -6.79 8.14
CA ALA A 285 23.30 -7.20 9.29
C ALA A 285 24.11 -7.46 10.57
N ASN A 286 25.44 -7.26 10.54
CA ASN A 286 26.22 -7.28 11.77
C ASN A 286 25.79 -6.12 12.69
N ARG A 287 25.47 -6.46 13.93
CA ARG A 287 24.95 -5.53 14.93
C ARG A 287 25.94 -5.12 16.01
N SER A 288 27.19 -5.58 15.95
CA SER A 288 28.20 -5.31 17.00
C SER A 288 28.48 -3.82 17.24
N GLU A 289 28.18 -2.97 16.27
CA GLU A 289 28.43 -1.52 16.31
C GLU A 289 27.14 -0.70 16.15
N ARG A 290 25.96 -1.33 16.26
CA ARG A 290 24.70 -0.60 16.19
C ARG A 290 24.60 0.37 17.36
N VAL A 291 23.93 1.49 17.13
CA VAL A 291 23.55 2.40 18.20
C VAL A 291 22.78 1.67 19.32
N ASP A 292 23.10 1.99 20.57
CA ASP A 292 22.64 1.25 21.76
C ASP A 292 21.11 1.28 21.96
N TRP A 293 20.44 2.30 21.40
CA TRP A 293 18.98 2.47 21.45
C TRP A 293 18.25 1.66 20.36
N SER A 294 18.97 1.02 19.43
CA SER A 294 18.37 0.10 18.45
C SER A 294 18.03 -1.26 19.08
N ARG A 295 17.01 -1.95 18.55
CA ARG A 295 16.45 -3.16 19.17
C ARG A 295 16.73 -4.42 18.38
N SER A 296 17.27 -5.44 19.04
CA SER A 296 17.32 -6.81 18.51
C SER A 296 16.07 -7.55 18.94
N LEU A 297 15.15 -7.72 17.99
CA LEU A 297 13.85 -8.25 18.30
C LEU A 297 13.93 -9.76 18.54
N THR A 298 13.28 -10.20 19.62
CA THR A 298 12.97 -11.60 19.87
C THR A 298 11.86 -12.09 18.93
N ASP A 299 11.67 -13.41 18.85
CA ASP A 299 10.58 -14.01 18.07
C ASP A 299 9.19 -13.47 18.50
N SER A 300 8.97 -13.25 19.80
CA SER A 300 7.74 -12.67 20.33
C SER A 300 7.54 -11.21 19.96
N GLU A 301 8.59 -10.39 20.02
CA GLU A 301 8.52 -8.97 19.65
C GLU A 301 8.34 -8.79 18.14
N ALA A 302 8.92 -9.69 17.34
CA ALA A 302 8.82 -9.64 15.89
C ALA A 302 7.47 -10.14 15.36
N ALA A 303 6.81 -11.08 16.04
CA ALA A 303 5.61 -11.77 15.56
C ALA A 303 4.51 -10.85 14.95
N PRO A 304 4.17 -9.68 15.54
CA PRO A 304 3.18 -8.77 14.95
C PRO A 304 3.59 -8.21 13.58
N TYR A 305 4.90 -8.02 13.36
CA TYR A 305 5.48 -7.44 12.15
C TYR A 305 5.77 -8.47 11.05
N LEU A 306 5.66 -9.77 11.33
CA LEU A 306 5.83 -10.84 10.34
C LEU A 306 4.57 -11.15 9.53
N THR A 307 3.50 -10.42 9.79
CA THR A 307 2.18 -10.61 9.16
C THR A 307 1.65 -9.29 8.61
N LYS A 308 0.47 -9.33 7.98
CA LYS A 308 -0.24 -8.14 7.51
C LYS A 308 -1.03 -7.43 8.62
N ALA A 309 -0.83 -7.80 9.89
CA ALA A 309 -1.62 -7.30 11.01
C ALA A 309 -1.47 -5.80 11.24
N LEU A 310 -0.25 -5.24 11.15
CA LEU A 310 0.01 -3.81 11.33
C LEU A 310 -0.92 -2.95 10.44
N ILE A 311 -1.10 -3.38 9.20
CA ILE A 311 -1.88 -2.67 8.20
C ILE A 311 -3.34 -3.16 8.11
N GLY A 312 -3.79 -4.05 9.00
CA GLY A 312 -5.10 -4.70 8.92
C GLY A 312 -5.35 -5.40 7.59
N GLY A 313 -4.29 -5.90 6.92
CA GLY A 313 -4.34 -6.28 5.51
C GLY A 313 -5.27 -7.45 5.19
N GLN A 314 -5.63 -8.25 6.19
CA GLN A 314 -6.63 -9.31 6.07
C GLN A 314 -8.00 -8.77 5.60
N ASP A 315 -8.34 -7.54 6.01
CA ASP A 315 -9.68 -6.98 5.79
C ASP A 315 -9.85 -6.35 4.40
N TRP A 316 -8.76 -5.89 3.78
CA TRP A 316 -8.83 -5.04 2.59
C TRP A 316 -7.99 -5.51 1.40
N LEU A 317 -6.87 -6.23 1.59
CA LEU A 317 -6.05 -6.72 0.46
C LEU A 317 -6.73 -7.85 -0.33
N ALA A 318 -7.60 -8.62 0.33
CA ALA A 318 -8.26 -9.80 -0.25
C ALA A 318 -9.65 -9.53 -0.82
N ARG A 319 -10.13 -8.27 -0.84
CA ARG A 319 -11.35 -7.88 -1.57
C ARG A 319 -11.07 -7.91 -3.08
N LYS A 320 -10.82 -9.11 -3.63
CA LYS A 320 -10.62 -9.38 -5.06
C LYS A 320 -11.97 -9.36 -5.77
N PRO A 321 -12.20 -8.48 -6.75
CA PRO A 321 -13.23 -8.68 -7.75
C PRO A 321 -12.79 -9.77 -8.72
N THR A 322 -13.69 -10.67 -9.08
CA THR A 322 -13.48 -11.72 -10.08
C THR A 322 -13.33 -11.09 -11.47
N PRO A 323 -12.22 -11.28 -12.21
CA PRO A 323 -12.13 -10.82 -13.60
C PRO A 323 -13.11 -11.60 -14.48
N LEU A 324 -13.98 -10.92 -15.22
CA LEU A 324 -14.79 -11.58 -16.24
C LEU A 324 -13.90 -12.02 -17.41
N ARG A 325 -14.03 -13.30 -17.78
CA ARG A 325 -13.58 -13.82 -19.07
C ARG A 325 -14.20 -12.95 -20.17
N ARG A 326 -13.38 -12.44 -21.10
CA ARG A 326 -13.88 -11.86 -22.36
C ARG A 326 -14.86 -12.86 -22.99
N ARG A 327 -16.09 -12.44 -23.25
CA ARG A 327 -16.90 -13.12 -24.27
C ARG A 327 -16.20 -12.86 -25.59
N SER A 328 -15.68 -13.93 -26.19
CA SER A 328 -15.31 -13.94 -27.60
C SER A 328 -16.55 -13.55 -28.44
N PRO A 329 -16.36 -12.85 -29.57
CA PRO A 329 -17.44 -12.27 -30.36
C PRO A 329 -18.49 -13.30 -30.79
#